data_AF-A0A9Q1BC62-F1
#
_entry.id   AF-A0A9Q1BC62-F1
#
_cell.length_a   1.000
_cell.length_b   1.000
_cell.length_c   1.000
_cell.angle_alpha   90.00
_cell.angle_beta   90.00
_cell.angle_gamma   90.00
#
_symmetry.space_group_name_H-M   'P 1'
#
loop_
_entity.id
_entity.type
_entity.pdbx_description
1 polymer ?
#
loop_
_entity_poly.entity_id
_entity_poly.type
_entity_poly.pdbx_seq_one_letter_code
_entity_poly.pdbx_strand_id
1 'polypeptide(L)'
;MCALCKCLNFFKGGKGRPKVTIPLNQQELLYQQGYTASQKAKVFKCPKSVVYKTCYKNNIKFRDRYSNITDSALERAVAGIYKKKNPNSGTEV
;
A
#
# COMPACT_ATOMS: atom_id res chain seq x y z
N MET A 1 -15.47 -16.14 7.53
CA MET A 1 -14.43 -17.06 7.04
C MET A 1 -13.44 -16.30 6.16
N CYS A 2 -12.15 -16.33 6.49
CA CYS A 2 -11.07 -16.09 5.51
C CYS A 2 -9.79 -16.75 6.04
N ALA A 3 -9.40 -17.86 5.40
CA ALA A 3 -8.45 -18.86 5.89
C ALA A 3 -6.96 -18.53 5.62
N LEU A 4 -6.58 -17.25 5.60
CA LEU A 4 -5.18 -16.82 5.36
C LEU A 4 -4.46 -16.33 6.63
N CYS A 5 -5.06 -16.48 7.81
CA CYS A 5 -4.57 -15.86 9.04
C CYS A 5 -3.48 -16.67 9.81
N LYS A 6 -2.88 -17.70 9.21
CA LYS A 6 -2.03 -18.68 9.93
C LYS A 6 -0.51 -18.57 9.76
N CYS A 7 0.03 -17.59 9.03
CA CYS A 7 1.48 -17.51 8.77
C CYS A 7 2.19 -16.29 9.37
N LEU A 8 1.79 -15.82 10.56
CA LEU A 8 2.65 -14.96 11.36
C LEU A 8 3.24 -15.83 12.47
N ASN A 9 4.48 -16.30 12.27
CA ASN A 9 5.27 -17.02 13.26
C ASN A 9 5.37 -16.17 14.53
N PHE A 10 4.49 -16.48 15.49
CA PHE A 10 4.46 -15.89 16.82
C PHE A 10 5.57 -16.58 17.62
N PHE A 11 6.81 -16.11 17.46
CA PHE A 11 7.94 -16.63 18.21
C PHE A 11 7.65 -16.45 19.71
N LYS A 12 7.38 -17.57 20.42
CA LYS A 12 7.30 -17.62 21.87
C LYS A 12 8.70 -17.39 22.43
N GLY A 13 9.01 -16.15 22.80
CA GLY A 13 10.28 -15.80 23.42
C GLY A 13 10.15 -14.59 24.34
N GLY A 14 10.19 -14.84 25.66
CA GLY A 14 10.36 -13.83 26.71
C GLY A 14 9.13 -13.02 27.12
N LYS A 15 9.17 -12.46 28.35
CA LYS A 15 8.19 -11.45 28.82
C LYS A 15 8.28 -10.22 27.91
N GLY A 16 7.21 -9.90 27.17
CA GLY A 16 7.15 -8.74 26.29
C GLY A 16 6.21 -8.90 25.10
N ARG A 17 6.01 -7.83 24.32
CA ARG A 17 5.20 -7.89 23.09
C ARG A 17 5.92 -8.74 22.04
N PRO A 18 5.28 -9.77 21.48
CA PRO A 18 5.84 -10.60 20.41
C PRO A 18 6.31 -9.76 19.23
N LYS A 19 7.53 -10.03 18.75
CA LYS A 19 8.10 -9.33 17.60
C LYS A 19 7.37 -9.76 16.34
N VAL A 20 6.68 -8.82 15.69
CA VAL A 20 6.00 -9.06 14.41
C VAL A 20 7.05 -9.07 13.30
N THR A 21 7.29 -10.24 12.71
CA THR A 21 8.15 -10.39 11.54
C THR A 21 7.26 -10.47 10.30
N ILE A 22 7.39 -9.49 9.40
CA ILE A 22 6.63 -9.43 8.15
C ILE A 22 7.57 -9.81 7.00
N PRO A 23 7.32 -10.89 6.25
CA PRO A 23 8.20 -11.31 5.15
C PRO A 23 8.22 -10.27 4.03
N LEU A 24 9.40 -10.08 3.40
CA LEU A 24 9.61 -9.09 2.33
C LEU A 24 8.69 -9.34 1.13
N ASN A 25 8.63 -10.58 0.65
CA ASN A 25 7.83 -10.97 -0.52
C ASN A 25 6.36 -10.55 -0.37
N GLN A 26 5.81 -10.69 0.84
CA GLN A 26 4.42 -10.29 1.12
C GLN A 26 4.25 -8.77 1.15
N GLN A 27 5.26 -8.02 1.58
CA GLN A 27 5.22 -6.56 1.54
C GLN A 27 5.28 -6.02 0.11
N GLU A 28 6.09 -6.63 -0.75
CA GLU A 28 6.23 -6.29 -2.16
C GLU A 28 4.95 -6.62 -2.94
N LEU A 29 4.40 -7.82 -2.75
CA LEU A 29 3.15 -8.23 -3.39
C LEU A 29 2.01 -7.25 -3.06
N LEU A 30 1.84 -6.92 -1.77
CA LEU A 30 0.83 -5.93 -1.37
C LEU A 30 1.16 -4.53 -1.89
N TYR A 31 2.44 -4.19 -2.08
CA TYR A 31 2.83 -2.91 -2.65
C TYR A 31 2.44 -2.80 -4.12
N GLN A 32 2.69 -3.85 -4.91
CA GLN A 32 2.34 -3.96 -6.33
C GLN A 32 0.82 -3.95 -6.55
N GLN A 33 0.06 -4.58 -5.65
CA GLN A 33 -1.41 -4.53 -5.65
C GLN A 33 -1.99 -3.16 -5.24
N GLY A 34 -1.16 -2.15 -4.99
CA GLY A 34 -1.61 -0.80 -4.67
C GLY A 34 -2.02 -0.58 -3.22
N TYR A 35 -1.83 -1.56 -2.31
CA TYR A 35 -2.24 -1.40 -0.91
C TYR A 35 -1.50 -0.23 -0.24
N THR A 36 -2.25 0.56 0.51
CA THR A 36 -1.74 1.63 1.37
C THR A 36 -1.13 1.06 2.65
N ALA A 37 -0.28 1.83 3.33
CA ALA A 37 0.27 1.44 4.63
C ALA A 37 -0.83 1.13 5.67
N SER A 38 -1.95 1.87 5.63
CA SER A 38 -3.11 1.62 6.49
C SER A 38 -3.78 0.28 6.22
N GLN A 39 -3.92 -0.12 4.95
CA GLN A 39 -4.49 -1.42 4.59
C GLN A 39 -3.54 -2.56 4.95
N LYS A 40 -2.23 -2.41 4.68
CA LYS A 40 -1.22 -3.39 5.10
C LYS A 40 -1.23 -3.62 6.61
N ALA A 41 -1.33 -2.55 7.40
CA ALA A 41 -1.41 -2.63 8.86
C ALA A 41 -2.59 -3.49 9.35
N LYS A 42 -3.76 -3.38 8.68
CA LYS A 42 -4.94 -4.21 8.97
C LYS A 42 -4.70 -5.67 8.61
N VAL A 43 -4.11 -5.95 7.43
CA VAL A 43 -3.79 -7.31 6.97
C VAL A 43 -2.81 -8.00 7.93
N PHE A 44 -1.75 -7.30 8.31
CA PHE A 44 -0.71 -7.82 9.20
C PHE A 44 -1.07 -7.75 10.69
N LYS A 45 -2.23 -7.18 11.04
CA LYS A 45 -2.66 -6.91 12.43
C LYS A 45 -1.56 -6.22 13.25
N CYS A 46 -0.88 -5.24 12.65
CA CYS A 46 0.22 -4.52 13.28
C CYS A 46 0.03 -2.99 13.17
N PRO A 47 0.69 -2.20 14.02
CA PRO A 47 0.65 -0.75 13.92
C PRO A 47 1.20 -0.26 12.58
N LYS A 48 0.66 0.83 12.05
CA LYS A 48 1.15 1.47 10.81
C LYS A 48 2.64 1.82 10.89
N SER A 49 3.10 2.24 12.07
CA SER A 49 4.51 2.55 12.32
C SER A 49 5.43 1.37 12.06
N VAL A 50 4.99 0.13 12.35
CA VAL A 50 5.74 -1.09 12.03
C VAL A 50 5.82 -1.25 10.52
N VAL A 51 4.69 -1.13 9.81
CA VAL A 51 4.67 -1.21 8.33
C VAL A 51 5.63 -0.21 7.69
N TYR A 52 5.59 1.06 8.11
CA TYR A 52 6.51 2.07 7.58
C TYR A 52 7.97 1.74 7.86
N LYS A 53 8.30 1.36 9.11
CA LYS A 53 9.67 0.96 9.48
C LYS A 53 10.17 -0.21 8.64
N THR A 54 9.34 -1.24 8.45
CA THR A 54 9.75 -2.44 7.71
C THR A 54 9.85 -2.17 6.21
N CYS A 55 8.90 -1.44 5.61
CA CYS A 55 8.97 -1.06 4.20
C CYS A 55 10.18 -0.16 3.92
N TYR A 56 10.49 0.80 4.79
CA TYR A 56 11.65 1.68 4.63
C TYR A 56 12.97 0.92 4.69
N LYS A 57 13.11 -0.03 5.63
CA LYS A 57 14.27 -0.93 5.71
C LYS A 57 14.48 -1.75 4.44
N ASN A 58 13.40 -2.05 3.74
CA ASN A 58 13.38 -2.84 2.51
C ASN A 58 13.41 -1.96 1.24
N ASN A 59 13.73 -0.67 1.35
CA ASN A 59 13.72 0.30 0.24
C ASN A 59 12.37 0.49 -0.48
N ILE A 60 11.26 0.08 0.13
CA ILE A 60 9.90 0.29 -0.40
C ILE A 60 9.39 1.64 0.10
N LYS A 61 9.59 2.69 -0.71
CA LYS A 61 9.09 4.04 -0.42
C LYS A 61 7.71 4.23 -1.07
N PHE A 62 6.70 4.51 -0.25
CA PHE A 62 5.33 4.70 -0.74
C PHE A 62 5.16 5.92 -1.66
N ARG A 63 6.03 6.94 -1.54
CA ARG A 63 6.00 8.14 -2.39
C ARG A 63 6.46 7.85 -3.81
N ASP A 64 7.48 7.00 -3.95
CA ASP A 64 8.06 6.57 -5.23
C ASP A 64 7.07 5.77 -6.09
N ARG A 65 5.91 5.36 -5.53
CA ARG A 65 4.84 4.76 -6.33
C ARG A 65 4.38 5.66 -7.47
N TYR A 66 4.37 6.98 -7.22
CA TYR A 66 3.84 7.95 -8.16
C TYR A 66 4.91 8.57 -9.05
N SER A 67 6.20 8.30 -8.80
CA SER A 67 7.29 8.86 -9.60
C SER A 67 7.43 8.22 -10.98
N ASN A 68 6.89 7.01 -11.17
CA ASN A 68 6.97 6.28 -12.44
C ASN A 68 5.76 6.56 -13.36
N ILE A 69 4.87 7.47 -12.97
CA ILE A 69 3.73 7.85 -13.82
C ILE A 69 4.23 8.91 -14.80
N THR A 70 4.09 8.65 -16.11
CA THR A 70 4.41 9.66 -17.13
C THR A 70 3.39 10.80 -17.09
N ASP A 71 3.82 12.02 -17.40
CA ASP A 71 2.93 13.20 -17.42
C ASP A 71 1.72 12.95 -18.34
N SER A 72 1.94 12.32 -19.49
CA SER A 72 0.88 11.93 -20.44
C SER A 72 -0.13 10.91 -19.88
N ALA A 73 0.28 10.06 -18.93
CA ALA A 73 -0.63 9.12 -18.27
C ALA A 73 -1.43 9.82 -17.17
N LEU A 74 -0.81 10.77 -16.47
CA LEU A 74 -1.47 11.60 -15.48
C LEU A 74 -2.54 12.48 -16.13
N GLU A 75 -2.23 13.18 -17.22
CA GLU A 75 -3.18 14.02 -17.97
C GLU A 75 -4.40 13.23 -18.44
N ARG A 76 -4.18 12.03 -19.00
CA ARG A 76 -5.28 11.14 -19.42
C ARG A 76 -6.15 10.71 -18.25
N ALA A 77 -5.56 10.39 -17.10
CA ALA A 77 -6.31 10.04 -15.89
C ALA A 77 -7.13 11.23 -15.37
N VAL A 78 -6.53 12.42 -15.35
CA VAL A 78 -7.18 13.67 -14.94
C VAL A 78 -8.35 14.01 -15.87
N ALA A 79 -8.14 13.98 -17.19
CA ALA A 79 -9.18 14.21 -18.18
C ALA A 79 -10.35 13.21 -18.04
N GLY A 80 -10.05 11.93 -17.78
CA GLY A 80 -11.07 10.92 -17.50
C GLY A 80 -11.91 11.23 -16.26
N ILE A 81 -11.29 11.72 -15.19
CA ILE A 81 -12.00 12.14 -13.97
C ILE A 81 -12.88 13.35 -14.24
N TYR A 82 -12.37 14.36 -14.95
CA TYR A 82 -13.13 15.56 -15.31
C TYR A 82 -14.35 15.23 -16.16
N LYS A 83 -14.18 14.42 -17.22
CA LYS A 83 -15.30 13.96 -18.06
C LYS A 83 -16.35 13.19 -17.28
N LYS A 84 -15.92 12.36 -16.32
CA LYS A 84 -16.82 11.52 -15.51
C LYS A 84 -17.58 12.32 -14.46
N LYS A 85 -16.96 13.33 -13.84
CA LYS A 85 -17.60 14.16 -12.80
C LYS A 85 -18.45 15.28 -13.38
N ASN A 86 -18.01 15.89 -14.48
CA ASN A 86 -18.66 17.05 -15.08
C ASN A 86 -18.92 16.79 -16.57
N PRO A 87 -19.93 15.97 -16.92
CA PRO A 87 -20.24 15.64 -18.31
C PRO A 87 -20.57 16.87 -19.18
N ASN A 88 -20.99 17.99 -18.56
CA ASN A 88 -21.40 19.23 -19.22
C ASN A 88 -20.48 20.43 -18.92
N SER A 89 -19.26 20.21 -18.40
CA SER A 89 -18.29 21.30 -18.30
C SER A 89 -17.89 21.67 -19.72
N GLY A 90 -18.51 22.73 -20.25
CA GLY A 90 -18.30 23.24 -21.60
C GLY A 90 -16.81 23.25 -21.92
N THR A 91 -16.44 22.49 -22.93
CA THR A 91 -15.12 22.60 -23.53
C THR A 91 -15.23 23.81 -24.43
N GLU A 92 -14.66 24.94 -24.04
CA GLU A 92 -14.48 26.05 -24.97
C GLU A 92 -13.54 25.55 -26.07
N VAL A 93 -14.04 25.64 -27.30
CA VAL A 93 -13.40 25.19 -28.54
C VAL A 93 -12.18 26.06 -28.85
#